data_AF-A0A011T5B5-F1
#
_entry.id   AF-A0A011T5B5-F1
#
_cell.length_a   1.000
_cell.length_b   1.000
_cell.length_c   1.000
_cell.angle_alpha   90.00
_cell.angle_beta   90.00
_cell.angle_gamma   90.00
#
_symmetry.space_group_name_H-M   'P 1'
#
loop_
_entity.id
_entity.type
_entity.pdbx_description
1 polymer ?
#
loop_
_entity_poly.entity_id
_entity_poly.type
_entity_poly.pdbx_seq_one_letter_code
_entity_poly.pdbx_strand_id
1 'polypeptide(L)'
;METAALIVVLVIALALFFDFTNGFHDTANAMATPIATGALKPKVAVLLAASLNLVGAFLSTEVSKTISHGIIREDQIEPLAFLPIIFAGLIGAITWNMLTWLLGLPSSSSHALFGGLIGATLVGASAAAIDFGMVLSKVVLPALIAPFTAGVIAFLATRLAYAMTRRYDNKPDGRDGFRWGQIFTSSLVALAHGTNDAQKTMGVITLALIMAGWQSGAHADPQLWVILACAFTIALGTYMGGWRIIRTLGKGLTDVKPAQGFSAETSTAATILASSALGFALSTTQVASGSVIGSGLGRRGSKVRWRTVGRIAVGWVLTLPASAAVGAFAALLVVWFAGAGIVIDAVLAVAIIVGLFLRSRRTHVDSSNAMSEVADSGLAVKVKRNPPPTRRQRAILRAERAQQKADRAKERAKSTAPGGKKPSATKPSATKPSAEKSGAEKTGER
;
A
#
# COMPACT_ATOMS: atom_id res chain seq x y z
N MET A 1 13.61 -25.20 32.87
CA MET A 1 13.00 -25.44 31.54
C MET A 1 11.64 -24.77 31.40
N GLU A 2 10.75 -24.85 32.41
CA GLU A 2 9.40 -24.27 32.33
C GLU A 2 9.38 -22.74 32.12
N THR A 3 10.21 -21.96 32.82
CA THR A 3 10.28 -20.50 32.66
C THR A 3 10.78 -20.07 31.28
N ALA A 4 11.77 -20.79 30.71
CA ALA A 4 12.27 -20.50 29.38
C ALA A 4 11.20 -20.76 28.31
N ALA A 5 10.48 -21.88 28.43
CA ALA A 5 9.36 -22.18 27.53
C ALA A 5 8.25 -21.12 27.59
N LEU A 6 7.92 -20.63 28.79
CA LEU A 6 6.95 -19.54 28.96
C LEU A 6 7.39 -18.27 28.23
N ILE A 7 8.66 -17.86 28.38
CA ILE A 7 9.19 -16.65 27.73
C ILE A 7 9.15 -16.80 26.20
N VAL A 8 9.52 -17.97 25.67
CA VAL A 8 9.43 -18.23 24.22
C VAL A 8 7.99 -18.08 23.72
N VAL A 9 7.01 -18.66 24.42
CA VAL A 9 5.59 -18.54 24.05
C VAL A 9 5.14 -17.07 24.09
N LEU A 10 5.56 -16.30 25.09
CA LEU A 10 5.26 -14.87 25.17
C LEU A 10 5.89 -14.07 24.03
N VAL A 11 7.15 -14.36 23.68
CA VAL A 11 7.84 -13.74 22.54
C VAL A 11 7.13 -14.05 21.24
N ILE A 12 6.74 -15.32 21.01
CA ILE A 12 6.00 -15.72 19.82
C ILE A 12 4.65 -15.00 19.75
N ALA A 13 3.89 -14.98 20.85
CA ALA A 13 2.59 -14.30 20.91
C ALA A 13 2.74 -12.80 20.60
N LEU A 14 3.78 -12.16 21.15
CA LEU A 14 4.06 -10.75 20.93
C LEU A 14 4.56 -10.48 19.50
N ALA A 15 5.38 -11.36 18.92
CA ALA A 15 5.84 -11.26 17.55
C ALA A 15 4.67 -11.40 16.56
N LEU A 16 3.76 -12.35 16.78
CA LEU A 16 2.53 -12.47 15.99
C LEU A 16 1.64 -11.24 16.17
N PHE A 17 1.50 -10.70 17.39
CA PHE A 17 0.78 -9.45 17.58
C PHE A 17 1.44 -8.29 16.82
N PHE A 18 2.77 -8.19 16.83
CA PHE A 18 3.51 -7.23 16.01
C PHE A 18 3.19 -7.42 14.52
N ASP A 19 3.20 -8.65 14.01
CA ASP A 19 2.93 -8.96 12.61
C ASP A 19 1.50 -8.58 12.20
N PHE A 20 0.54 -8.84 13.08
CA PHE A 20 -0.83 -8.40 12.92
C PHE A 20 -0.91 -6.86 12.86
N THR A 21 -0.22 -6.19 13.78
CA THR A 21 -0.18 -4.72 13.79
C THR A 21 0.46 -4.17 12.52
N ASN A 22 1.50 -4.85 12.02
CA ASN A 22 2.21 -4.48 10.82
C ASN A 22 1.31 -4.59 9.59
N GLY A 23 0.62 -5.73 9.43
CA GLY A 23 -0.29 -5.96 8.31
C GLY A 23 -1.35 -4.87 8.18
N PHE A 24 -1.96 -4.47 9.30
CA PHE A 24 -2.99 -3.41 9.27
C PHE A 24 -2.38 -2.03 9.00
N HIS A 25 -1.19 -1.70 9.56
CA HIS A 25 -0.51 -0.41 9.37
C HIS A 25 -0.16 -0.19 7.89
N ASP A 26 0.44 -1.22 7.30
CA ASP A 26 1.03 -1.16 5.97
C ASP A 26 0.06 -1.53 4.84
N THR A 27 -1.18 -1.91 5.17
CA THR A 27 -2.28 -2.00 4.18
C THR A 27 -2.40 -0.72 3.36
N ALA A 28 -2.13 0.42 4.00
CA ALA A 28 -2.20 1.72 3.36
C ALA A 28 -1.18 1.89 2.21
N ASN A 29 -0.05 1.20 2.28
CA ASN A 29 1.02 1.30 1.28
C ASN A 29 0.57 0.77 -0.09
N ALA A 30 -0.23 -0.30 -0.11
CA ALA A 30 -0.73 -0.90 -1.34
C ALA A 30 -2.14 -0.39 -1.72
N MET A 31 -2.97 -0.05 -0.74
CA MET A 31 -4.42 0.15 -0.97
C MET A 31 -4.87 1.60 -0.87
N ALA A 32 -4.09 2.52 -0.32
CA ALA A 32 -4.51 3.92 -0.23
C ALA A 32 -4.70 4.55 -1.63
N THR A 33 -3.79 4.29 -2.57
CA THR A 33 -3.88 4.87 -3.92
C THR A 33 -5.01 4.27 -4.78
N PRO A 34 -5.23 2.95 -4.89
CA PRO A 34 -6.33 2.41 -5.71
C PRO A 34 -7.71 2.71 -5.11
N ILE A 35 -7.80 2.90 -3.79
CA ILE A 35 -9.04 3.38 -3.16
C ILE A 35 -9.25 4.87 -3.47
N ALA A 36 -8.21 5.70 -3.34
CA ALA A 36 -8.31 7.14 -3.58
C ALA A 36 -8.59 7.50 -5.06
N THR A 37 -8.14 6.68 -6.01
CA THR A 37 -8.45 6.88 -7.44
C THR A 37 -9.83 6.33 -7.85
N GLY A 38 -10.51 5.60 -6.96
CA GLY A 38 -11.75 4.89 -7.26
C GLY A 38 -11.54 3.63 -8.13
N ALA A 39 -10.30 3.14 -8.25
CA ALA A 39 -10.01 1.91 -8.98
C ALA A 39 -10.64 0.69 -8.28
N LEU A 40 -10.49 0.60 -6.96
CA LEU A 40 -11.04 -0.45 -6.09
C LEU A 40 -11.96 0.12 -5.02
N LYS A 41 -12.98 -0.65 -4.66
CA LYS A 41 -13.80 -0.37 -3.47
C LYS A 41 -13.01 -0.71 -2.20
N PRO A 42 -13.17 0.04 -1.09
CA PRO A 42 -12.39 -0.16 0.14
C PRO A 42 -12.33 -1.61 0.65
N LYS A 43 -13.47 -2.29 0.81
CA LYS A 43 -13.52 -3.68 1.30
C LYS A 43 -12.89 -4.68 0.33
N VAL A 44 -13.04 -4.45 -0.98
CA VAL A 44 -12.44 -5.32 -2.00
C VAL A 44 -10.92 -5.15 -2.02
N ALA A 45 -10.45 -3.91 -1.86
CA ALA A 45 -9.03 -3.59 -1.80
C ALA A 45 -8.32 -4.31 -0.64
N VAL A 46 -8.85 -4.21 0.59
CA VAL A 46 -8.23 -4.86 1.75
C VAL A 46 -8.33 -6.39 1.70
N LEU A 47 -9.41 -6.96 1.13
CA LEU A 47 -9.53 -8.41 0.91
C LEU A 47 -8.47 -8.91 -0.08
N LEU A 48 -8.35 -8.24 -1.22
CA LEU A 48 -7.34 -8.55 -2.23
C LEU A 48 -5.93 -8.44 -1.66
N ALA A 49 -5.66 -7.37 -0.90
CA ALA A 49 -4.38 -7.16 -0.24
C ALA A 49 -4.06 -8.29 0.76
N ALA A 50 -5.03 -8.68 1.60
CA ALA A 50 -4.86 -9.75 2.58
C ALA A 50 -4.56 -11.10 1.91
N SER A 51 -5.29 -11.45 0.85
CA SER A 51 -5.05 -12.69 0.10
C SER A 51 -3.67 -12.71 -0.55
N LEU A 52 -3.22 -11.59 -1.11
CA LEU A 52 -1.90 -11.50 -1.75
C LEU A 52 -0.76 -11.41 -0.73
N ASN A 53 -0.97 -10.78 0.42
CA ASN A 53 -0.02 -10.82 1.54
C ASN A 53 0.17 -12.26 2.03
N LEU A 54 -0.92 -13.00 2.20
CA LEU A 54 -0.89 -14.41 2.57
C LEU A 54 -0.05 -15.21 1.58
N VAL A 55 -0.31 -15.08 0.27
CA VAL A 55 0.45 -15.79 -0.78
C VAL A 55 1.91 -15.34 -0.79
N GLY A 56 2.17 -14.03 -0.71
CA GLY A 56 3.51 -13.45 -0.74
C GLY A 56 4.42 -13.97 0.37
N ALA A 57 3.85 -14.24 1.54
CA ALA A 57 4.60 -14.81 2.68
C ALA A 57 5.21 -16.19 2.38
N PHE A 58 4.68 -16.96 1.42
CA PHE A 58 5.23 -18.26 1.02
C PHE A 58 6.25 -18.20 -0.12
N LEU A 59 6.47 -17.02 -0.74
CA LEU A 59 7.30 -16.91 -1.94
C LEU A 59 8.79 -16.74 -1.65
N SER A 60 9.19 -16.39 -0.42
CA SER A 60 10.59 -16.15 -0.07
C SER A 60 10.81 -16.27 1.44
N THR A 61 12.06 -16.60 1.82
CA THR A 61 12.56 -16.63 3.21
C THR A 61 13.88 -15.86 3.39
N GLU A 62 14.33 -15.13 2.35
CA GLU A 62 15.63 -14.44 2.34
C GLU A 62 15.74 -13.27 3.32
N VAL A 63 14.68 -12.48 3.47
CA VAL A 63 14.62 -11.40 4.47
C VAL A 63 14.63 -11.98 5.88
N SER A 64 13.94 -13.11 6.12
CA SER A 64 13.91 -13.80 7.41
C SER A 64 15.33 -14.17 7.88
N LYS A 65 16.15 -14.71 6.98
CA LYS A 65 17.56 -15.08 7.26
C LYS A 65 18.41 -13.87 7.67
N THR A 66 18.16 -12.72 7.06
CA THR A 66 18.89 -11.48 7.35
C THR A 66 18.44 -10.85 8.67
N ILE A 67 17.20 -11.10 9.09
CA ILE A 67 16.68 -10.64 10.39
C ILE A 67 17.18 -11.55 11.51
N SER A 68 17.21 -12.87 11.27
CA SER A 68 17.67 -13.82 12.27
C SER A 68 19.17 -13.71 12.52
N HIS A 69 19.96 -13.26 11.54
CA HIS A 69 21.41 -13.11 11.69
C HIS A 69 21.93 -11.78 11.14
N GLY A 70 22.64 -11.01 11.98
CA GLY A 70 23.57 -9.98 11.50
C GLY A 70 23.40 -8.57 12.08
N ILE A 71 22.31 -8.25 12.80
CA ILE A 71 22.17 -6.94 13.46
C ILE A 71 22.61 -6.99 14.93
N ILE A 72 22.23 -8.06 15.61
CA ILE A 72 22.65 -8.34 16.98
C ILE A 72 23.64 -9.51 16.94
N ARG A 73 24.74 -9.37 17.68
CA ARG A 73 25.78 -10.38 17.83
C ARG A 73 25.34 -11.38 18.88
N GLU A 74 24.65 -12.42 18.42
CA GLU A 74 24.08 -13.49 19.24
C GLU A 74 25.16 -14.25 20.03
N ASP A 75 26.37 -14.36 19.49
CA ASP A 75 27.53 -15.01 20.11
C ASP A 75 28.02 -14.29 21.38
N GLN A 76 27.65 -13.01 21.54
CA GLN A 76 28.03 -12.19 22.68
C GLN A 76 26.98 -12.17 23.79
N ILE A 77 25.83 -12.84 23.61
CA ILE A 77 24.73 -12.83 24.57
C ILE A 77 24.38 -14.26 24.97
N GLU A 78 24.25 -14.52 26.26
CA GLU A 78 23.76 -15.82 26.72
C GLU A 78 22.35 -16.08 26.17
N PRO A 79 22.07 -17.25 25.56
CA PRO A 79 20.81 -17.48 24.85
C PRO A 79 19.55 -17.27 25.71
N LEU A 80 19.61 -17.61 27.00
CA LEU A 80 18.51 -17.41 27.95
C LEU A 80 18.31 -15.94 28.34
N ALA A 81 19.37 -15.13 28.31
CA ALA A 81 19.29 -13.69 28.55
C ALA A 81 18.82 -12.90 27.32
N PHE A 82 18.88 -13.52 26.12
CA PHE A 82 18.49 -12.87 24.89
C PHE A 82 16.97 -12.85 24.66
N LEU A 83 16.24 -13.88 25.10
CA LEU A 83 14.78 -13.94 24.93
C LEU A 83 14.03 -12.76 25.58
N PRO A 84 14.35 -12.33 26.83
CA PRO A 84 13.77 -11.13 27.41
C PRO A 84 14.13 -9.84 26.66
N ILE A 85 15.29 -9.76 26.00
CA ILE A 85 15.69 -8.62 25.19
C ILE A 85 14.83 -8.52 23.93
N ILE A 86 14.58 -9.64 23.24
CA ILE A 86 13.64 -9.69 22.10
C ILE A 86 12.25 -9.25 22.56
N PHE A 87 11.79 -9.75 23.70
CA PHE A 87 10.50 -9.40 24.29
C PHE A 87 10.37 -7.88 24.51
N ALA A 88 11.34 -7.27 25.19
CA ALA A 88 11.38 -5.82 25.42
C ALA A 88 11.44 -5.02 24.11
N GLY A 89 12.22 -5.46 23.13
CA GLY A 89 12.34 -4.80 21.83
C GLY A 89 11.03 -4.82 21.04
N LEU A 90 10.31 -5.95 21.06
CA LEU A 90 8.99 -6.08 20.44
C LEU A 90 7.95 -5.16 21.11
N ILE A 91 7.98 -4.99 22.44
CA ILE A 91 7.12 -4.03 23.14
C ILE A 91 7.37 -2.61 22.62
N GLY A 92 8.64 -2.23 22.45
CA GLY A 92 9.01 -0.94 21.88
C GLY A 92 8.46 -0.73 20.47
N ALA A 93 8.61 -1.74 19.61
CA ALA A 93 8.12 -1.71 18.24
C ALA A 93 6.59 -1.61 18.15
N ILE A 94 5.87 -2.44 18.91
CA ILE A 94 4.39 -2.49 18.93
C ILE A 94 3.82 -1.19 19.47
N THR A 95 4.36 -0.70 20.59
CA THR A 95 3.88 0.53 21.23
C THR A 95 4.00 1.71 20.27
N TRP A 96 5.13 1.80 19.56
CA TRP A 96 5.33 2.84 18.56
C TRP A 96 4.40 2.69 17.35
N ASN A 97 4.20 1.46 16.86
CA ASN A 97 3.26 1.19 15.77
C ASN A 97 1.82 1.59 16.14
N MET A 98 1.37 1.28 17.36
CA MET A 98 0.04 1.67 17.85
C MET A 98 -0.11 3.18 18.02
N LEU A 99 0.92 3.85 18.54
CA LEU A 99 0.91 5.29 18.68
C LEU A 99 0.83 5.99 17.32
N THR A 100 1.67 5.60 16.37
CA THR A 100 1.70 6.20 15.02
C THR A 100 0.40 5.92 14.27
N TRP A 101 -0.19 4.73 14.42
CA TRP A 101 -1.52 4.43 13.87
C TRP A 101 -2.60 5.34 14.45
N LEU A 102 -2.62 5.53 15.78
CA LEU A 102 -3.59 6.41 16.43
C LEU A 102 -3.50 7.84 15.88
N LEU A 103 -2.29 8.31 15.64
CA LEU A 103 -1.99 9.62 15.04
C LEU A 103 -2.21 9.66 13.52
N GLY A 104 -2.47 8.52 12.88
CA GLY A 104 -2.63 8.39 11.43
C GLY A 104 -1.34 8.71 10.66
N LEU A 105 -0.18 8.53 11.29
CA LEU A 105 1.14 8.77 10.71
C LEU A 105 1.64 7.49 10.02
N PRO A 106 1.88 7.51 8.69
CA PRO A 106 2.58 6.44 7.99
C PRO A 106 3.99 6.30 8.58
N SER A 107 4.23 5.20 9.27
CA SER A 107 5.49 4.87 9.93
C SER A 107 6.01 3.55 9.37
N SER A 108 7.31 3.29 9.53
CA SER A 108 7.90 2.03 9.12
C SER A 108 7.95 1.05 10.28
N SER A 109 7.23 -0.07 10.17
CA SER A 109 7.32 -1.16 11.14
C SER A 109 8.71 -1.80 11.19
N SER A 110 9.43 -1.89 10.06
CA SER A 110 10.83 -2.36 10.04
C SER A 110 11.72 -1.54 10.98
N HIS A 111 11.64 -0.20 10.89
CA HIS A 111 12.43 0.70 11.74
C HIS A 111 11.96 0.67 13.19
N ALA A 112 10.66 0.48 13.42
CA ALA A 112 10.13 0.32 14.76
C ALA A 112 10.71 -0.95 15.41
N LEU A 113 10.73 -2.07 14.69
CA LEU A 113 11.31 -3.35 15.11
C LEU A 113 12.80 -3.23 15.39
N PHE A 114 13.57 -2.72 14.42
CA PHE A 114 15.02 -2.55 14.61
C PHE A 114 15.35 -1.57 15.73
N GLY A 115 14.65 -0.44 15.80
CA GLY A 115 14.84 0.52 16.89
C GLY A 115 14.56 -0.12 18.24
N GLY A 116 13.42 -0.81 18.40
CA GLY A 116 13.06 -1.50 19.63
C GLY A 116 14.10 -2.52 20.06
N LEU A 117 14.55 -3.38 19.14
CA LEU A 117 15.60 -4.36 19.38
C LEU A 117 16.95 -3.70 19.75
N ILE A 118 17.40 -2.69 18.99
CA ILE A 118 18.63 -1.94 19.27
C ILE A 118 18.57 -1.32 20.67
N GLY A 119 17.47 -0.66 21.02
CA GLY A 119 17.30 -0.04 22.33
C GLY A 119 17.29 -1.06 23.46
N ALA A 120 16.59 -2.17 23.28
CA ALA A 120 16.55 -3.26 24.26
C ALA A 120 17.93 -3.90 24.44
N THR A 121 18.68 -4.14 23.36
CA THR A 121 20.03 -4.71 23.42
C THR A 121 21.04 -3.77 24.06
N LEU A 122 20.94 -2.46 23.83
CA LEU A 122 21.82 -1.46 24.47
C LEU A 122 21.77 -1.54 25.99
N VAL A 123 20.58 -1.75 26.57
CA VAL A 123 20.36 -1.79 28.02
C VAL A 123 20.45 -3.20 28.58
N GLY A 124 19.85 -4.17 27.90
CA GLY A 124 19.75 -5.56 28.37
C GLY A 124 21.00 -6.40 28.15
N ALA A 125 21.89 -5.99 27.25
CA ALA A 125 23.17 -6.65 27.01
C ALA A 125 24.33 -5.64 27.03
N SER A 126 24.69 -5.09 25.87
CA SER A 126 25.73 -4.06 25.76
C SER A 126 25.70 -3.40 24.38
N ALA A 127 26.36 -2.24 24.25
CA ALA A 127 26.60 -1.62 22.95
C ALA A 127 27.50 -2.48 22.03
N ALA A 128 28.38 -3.32 22.59
CA ALA A 128 29.25 -4.21 21.83
C ALA A 128 28.49 -5.37 21.16
N ALA A 129 27.32 -5.73 21.69
CA ALA A 129 26.45 -6.74 21.11
C ALA A 129 25.70 -6.24 19.85
N ILE A 130 25.83 -4.96 19.49
CA ILE A 130 25.18 -4.38 18.32
C ILE A 130 26.20 -4.16 17.22
N ASP A 131 25.93 -4.70 16.04
CA ASP A 131 26.76 -4.42 14.88
C ASP A 131 26.30 -3.12 14.20
N PHE A 132 26.88 -2.00 14.64
CA PHE A 132 26.56 -0.68 14.07
C PHE A 132 26.88 -0.56 12.57
N GLY A 133 27.83 -1.36 12.06
CA GLY A 133 28.13 -1.42 10.63
C GLY A 133 26.99 -2.06 9.83
N MET A 134 26.42 -3.15 10.34
CA MET A 134 25.24 -3.79 9.77
C MET A 134 23.99 -2.93 9.93
N VAL A 135 23.79 -2.28 11.09
CA VAL A 135 22.69 -1.30 11.28
C VAL A 135 22.79 -0.18 10.24
N LEU A 136 23.97 0.39 10.04
CA LEU A 136 24.16 1.45 9.06
C LEU A 136 23.90 0.96 7.63
N SER A 137 24.48 -0.18 7.25
CA SER A 137 24.44 -0.67 5.86
C SER A 137 23.12 -1.35 5.46
N LYS A 138 22.43 -2.02 6.39
CA LYS A 138 21.21 -2.79 6.11
C LYS A 138 19.93 -2.11 6.57
N VAL A 139 20.02 -1.15 7.50
CA VAL A 139 18.84 -0.44 8.03
C VAL A 139 18.87 1.03 7.60
N VAL A 140 19.86 1.80 8.05
CA VAL A 140 19.86 3.27 7.90
C VAL A 140 20.07 3.72 6.46
N LEU A 141 21.06 3.18 5.74
CA LEU A 141 21.33 3.57 4.36
C LEU A 141 20.17 3.23 3.42
N PRO A 142 19.62 1.99 3.42
CA PRO A 142 18.42 1.68 2.63
C PRO A 142 17.23 2.58 2.96
N ALA A 143 17.03 2.95 4.23
CA ALA A 143 15.93 3.85 4.65
C ALA A 143 15.99 5.24 4.00
N LEU A 144 17.20 5.75 3.76
CA LEU A 144 17.41 7.05 3.14
C LEU A 144 17.36 6.95 1.61
N ILE A 145 18.01 5.93 1.05
CA ILE A 145 18.21 5.79 -0.39
C ILE A 145 16.93 5.30 -1.08
N ALA A 146 16.26 4.29 -0.52
CA ALA A 146 15.12 3.65 -1.15
C ALA A 146 13.91 4.55 -1.44
N PRO A 147 13.42 5.39 -0.51
CA PRO A 147 12.30 6.28 -0.82
C PRO A 147 12.66 7.28 -1.94
N PHE A 148 13.92 7.71 -1.98
CA PHE A 148 14.41 8.62 -3.02
C PHE A 148 14.48 7.94 -4.38
N THR A 149 15.10 6.75 -4.46
CA THR A 149 15.21 6.00 -5.72
C THR A 149 13.84 5.61 -6.25
N ALA A 150 12.95 5.10 -5.40
CA ALA A 150 11.57 4.78 -5.75
C ALA A 150 10.79 6.02 -6.21
N GLY A 151 11.02 7.17 -5.57
CA GLY A 151 10.44 8.45 -5.98
C GLY A 151 10.94 8.91 -7.36
N VAL A 152 12.24 8.79 -7.65
CA VAL A 152 12.81 9.13 -8.97
C VAL A 152 12.26 8.21 -10.06
N ILE A 153 12.20 6.90 -9.81
CA ILE A 153 11.64 5.93 -10.76
C ILE A 153 10.16 6.25 -11.02
N ALA A 154 9.37 6.50 -9.97
CA ALA A 154 7.96 6.85 -10.11
C ALA A 154 7.75 8.18 -10.85
N PHE A 155 8.62 9.17 -10.63
CA PHE A 155 8.62 10.44 -11.35
C PHE A 155 8.84 10.23 -12.85
N LEU A 156 9.88 9.48 -13.22
CA LEU A 156 10.22 9.20 -14.62
C LEU A 156 9.12 8.36 -15.30
N ALA A 157 8.64 7.31 -14.63
CA ALA A 157 7.56 6.46 -15.11
C ALA A 157 6.28 7.26 -15.34
N THR A 158 5.95 8.17 -14.43
CA THR A 158 4.78 9.05 -14.59
C THR A 158 4.97 9.98 -15.79
N ARG A 159 6.14 10.61 -15.92
CA ARG A 159 6.43 11.52 -17.03
C ARG A 159 6.32 10.81 -18.38
N LEU A 160 6.85 9.59 -18.45
CA LEU A 160 6.74 8.74 -19.64
C LEU A 160 5.29 8.35 -19.94
N ALA A 161 4.55 7.86 -18.94
CA ALA A 161 3.14 7.47 -19.09
C ALA A 161 2.27 8.65 -19.58
N TYR A 162 2.47 9.85 -19.04
CA TYR A 162 1.74 11.04 -19.48
C TYR A 162 2.22 11.56 -20.84
N ALA A 163 3.50 11.39 -21.19
CA ALA A 163 4.01 11.75 -22.51
C ALA A 163 3.44 10.84 -23.62
N MET A 164 3.44 9.52 -23.40
CA MET A 164 2.93 8.53 -24.36
C MET A 164 1.41 8.58 -24.54
N THR A 165 0.68 8.91 -23.47
CA THR A 165 -0.79 8.96 -23.51
C THR A 165 -1.34 10.31 -23.92
N ARG A 166 -0.48 11.33 -24.07
CA ARG A 166 -0.90 12.66 -24.49
C ARG A 166 -1.36 12.61 -25.95
N ARG A 167 -2.66 12.85 -26.14
CA ARG A 167 -3.26 12.95 -27.46
C ARG A 167 -3.53 14.42 -27.79
N TYR A 168 -3.12 14.83 -28.99
CA TYR A 168 -3.32 16.20 -29.49
C TYR A 168 -4.50 16.31 -30.46
N ASP A 169 -5.14 15.18 -30.77
CA ASP A 169 -6.19 15.04 -31.78
C ASP A 169 -7.61 15.16 -31.21
N ASN A 170 -7.81 15.79 -30.05
CA ASN A 170 -9.09 15.92 -29.33
C ASN A 170 -9.80 14.60 -28.98
N LYS A 171 -9.15 13.44 -29.15
CA LYS A 171 -9.67 12.16 -28.66
C LYS A 171 -9.56 12.09 -27.13
N PRO A 172 -10.40 11.30 -26.46
CA PRO A 172 -10.20 11.01 -25.04
C PRO A 172 -8.78 10.52 -24.82
N ASP A 173 -8.09 11.10 -23.84
CA ASP A 173 -6.79 10.60 -23.41
C ASP A 173 -6.97 9.09 -23.14
N GLY A 174 -6.21 8.22 -23.81
CA GLY A 174 -6.36 6.75 -23.77
C GLY A 174 -5.97 6.13 -22.42
N ARG A 175 -6.44 6.74 -21.33
CA ARG A 175 -6.03 6.52 -19.95
C ARG A 175 -6.99 5.63 -19.17
N ASP A 176 -8.09 5.22 -19.78
CA ASP A 176 -9.07 4.31 -19.18
C ASP A 176 -8.43 2.96 -18.80
N GLY A 177 -7.42 2.51 -19.57
CA GLY A 177 -6.65 1.30 -19.29
C GLY A 177 -5.79 1.36 -18.03
N PHE A 178 -5.35 2.55 -17.58
CA PHE A 178 -4.50 2.67 -16.38
C PHE A 178 -5.24 2.30 -15.11
N ARG A 179 -6.57 2.29 -15.10
CA ARG A 179 -7.33 1.78 -13.96
C ARG A 179 -7.06 0.30 -13.73
N TRP A 180 -7.09 -0.51 -14.79
CA TRP A 180 -6.77 -1.94 -14.71
C TRP A 180 -5.30 -2.18 -14.40
N GLY A 181 -4.40 -1.41 -15.03
CA GLY A 181 -2.98 -1.43 -14.69
C GLY A 181 -2.74 -1.10 -13.21
N GLN A 182 -3.43 -0.10 -12.65
CA GLN A 182 -3.30 0.25 -11.23
C GLN A 182 -3.76 -0.88 -10.33
N ILE A 183 -4.88 -1.55 -10.64
CA ILE A 183 -5.34 -2.71 -9.86
C ILE A 183 -4.26 -3.79 -9.84
N PHE A 184 -3.72 -4.15 -11.02
CA PHE A 184 -2.66 -5.15 -11.13
C PHE A 184 -1.39 -4.77 -10.35
N THR A 185 -0.94 -3.52 -10.47
CA THR A 185 0.27 -3.06 -9.78
C THR A 185 0.08 -2.89 -8.28
N SER A 186 -1.09 -2.48 -7.82
CA SER A 186 -1.44 -2.47 -6.38
C SER A 186 -1.47 -3.89 -5.81
N SER A 187 -1.94 -4.87 -6.60
CA SER A 187 -1.83 -6.29 -6.26
C SER A 187 -0.37 -6.75 -6.13
N LEU A 188 0.50 -6.32 -7.05
CA LEU A 188 1.93 -6.62 -6.95
C LEU A 188 2.57 -6.00 -5.71
N VAL A 189 2.17 -4.79 -5.31
CA VAL A 189 2.66 -4.18 -4.06
C VAL A 189 2.17 -4.97 -2.84
N ALA A 190 0.92 -5.43 -2.82
CA ALA A 190 0.44 -6.30 -1.75
C ALA A 190 1.19 -7.64 -1.72
N LEU A 191 1.44 -8.26 -2.87
CA LEU A 191 2.24 -9.48 -2.94
C LEU A 191 3.66 -9.24 -2.41
N ALA A 192 4.32 -8.18 -2.89
CA ALA A 192 5.67 -7.78 -2.50
C ALA A 192 5.77 -7.47 -1.01
N HIS A 193 4.74 -6.84 -0.45
CA HIS A 193 4.63 -6.61 0.98
C HIS A 193 4.64 -7.93 1.76
N GLY A 194 3.84 -8.92 1.36
CA GLY A 194 3.88 -10.26 1.95
C GLY A 194 5.27 -10.91 1.87
N THR A 195 5.97 -10.75 0.73
CA THR A 195 7.34 -11.27 0.57
C THR A 195 8.39 -10.55 1.42
N ASN A 196 8.10 -9.39 2.02
CA ASN A 196 9.08 -8.64 2.80
C ASN A 196 8.72 -8.63 4.29
N ASP A 197 7.49 -8.29 4.61
CA ASP A 197 7.06 -7.93 5.95
C ASP A 197 6.75 -9.16 6.81
N ALA A 198 6.10 -10.17 6.24
CA ALA A 198 5.83 -11.42 6.96
C ALA A 198 7.16 -12.10 7.39
N GLN A 199 8.18 -11.98 6.55
CA GLN A 199 9.50 -12.54 6.81
C GLN A 199 10.22 -11.90 8.00
N LYS A 200 9.92 -10.63 8.34
CA LYS A 200 10.53 -9.96 9.49
C LYS A 200 10.13 -10.66 10.78
N THR A 201 8.84 -10.94 10.92
CA THR A 201 8.30 -11.67 12.06
C THR A 201 8.79 -13.13 12.07
N MET A 202 8.84 -13.78 10.90
CA MET A 202 9.44 -15.12 10.79
C MET A 202 10.87 -15.14 11.33
N GLY A 203 11.70 -14.16 10.94
CA GLY A 203 13.08 -14.06 11.40
C GLY A 203 13.20 -13.87 12.91
N VAL A 204 12.35 -13.02 13.51
CA VAL A 204 12.32 -12.81 14.98
C VAL A 204 11.91 -14.07 15.72
N ILE A 205 10.88 -14.78 15.24
CA ILE A 205 10.42 -16.03 15.86
C ILE A 205 11.48 -17.11 15.70
N THR A 206 12.05 -17.28 14.51
CA THR A 206 13.12 -18.26 14.26
C THR A 206 14.33 -18.00 15.13
N LEU A 207 14.74 -16.73 15.28
CA LEU A 207 15.80 -16.34 16.20
C LEU A 207 15.47 -16.73 17.64
N ALA A 208 14.25 -16.46 18.12
CA ALA A 208 13.82 -16.87 19.46
C ALA A 208 13.87 -18.41 19.64
N LEU A 209 13.49 -19.18 18.62
CA LEU A 209 13.55 -20.65 18.66
C LEU A 209 14.99 -21.18 18.70
N ILE A 210 15.90 -20.57 17.93
CA ILE A 210 17.33 -20.91 17.93
C ILE A 210 17.93 -20.63 19.31
N MET A 211 17.62 -19.48 19.89
CA MET A 211 18.12 -19.05 21.20
C MET A 211 17.54 -19.89 22.36
N ALA A 212 16.33 -20.43 22.19
CA ALA A 212 15.76 -21.40 23.12
C ALA A 212 16.35 -22.81 22.99
N GLY A 213 17.16 -23.08 21.96
CA GLY A 213 17.66 -24.41 21.62
C GLY A 213 16.58 -25.33 21.01
N TRP A 214 15.44 -24.78 20.58
CA TRP A 214 14.33 -25.52 19.97
C TRP A 214 14.48 -25.65 18.45
N GLN A 215 15.41 -24.91 17.87
CA GLN A 215 15.82 -25.01 16.48
C GLN A 215 17.34 -24.96 16.38
N SER A 216 17.92 -25.76 15.47
CA SER A 216 19.36 -25.71 15.22
C SER A 216 19.73 -24.46 14.43
N GLY A 217 20.76 -23.74 14.88
CA GLY A 217 21.33 -22.61 14.14
C GLY A 217 21.94 -22.99 12.77
N ALA A 218 22.22 -24.29 12.54
CA ALA A 218 22.65 -24.78 11.23
C ALA A 218 21.51 -24.78 10.19
N HIS A 219 20.26 -24.68 10.63
CA HIS A 219 19.07 -24.57 9.79
C HIS A 219 18.33 -23.27 10.12
N ALA A 220 18.86 -22.14 9.64
CA ALA A 220 18.29 -20.81 9.88
C ALA A 220 16.97 -20.54 9.12
N ASP A 221 16.49 -21.49 8.31
CA ASP A 221 15.22 -21.36 7.62
C ASP A 221 14.03 -21.43 8.61
N PRO A 222 13.02 -20.57 8.46
CA PRO A 222 11.84 -20.61 9.31
C PRO A 222 11.07 -21.92 9.14
N GLN A 223 10.64 -22.51 10.26
CA GLN A 223 9.80 -23.71 10.22
C GLN A 223 8.45 -23.41 9.56
N LEU A 224 7.87 -24.42 8.91
CA LEU A 224 6.62 -24.26 8.16
C LEU A 224 5.47 -23.67 9.00
N TRP A 225 5.36 -24.05 10.28
CA TRP A 225 4.33 -23.49 11.17
C TRP A 225 4.55 -22.00 11.46
N VAL A 226 5.81 -21.53 11.52
CA VAL A 226 6.15 -20.11 11.69
C VAL A 226 5.70 -19.35 10.45
N ILE A 227 5.98 -19.90 9.26
CA ILE A 227 5.54 -19.32 7.99
C ILE A 227 4.02 -19.21 7.96
N LEU A 228 3.30 -20.31 8.27
CA LEU A 228 1.84 -20.35 8.30
C LEU A 228 1.24 -19.35 9.31
N ALA A 229 1.80 -19.29 10.52
CA ALA A 229 1.34 -18.40 11.58
C ALA A 229 1.51 -16.93 11.19
N CYS A 230 2.71 -16.51 10.75
CA CYS A 230 2.96 -15.15 10.29
C CYS A 230 2.10 -14.81 9.06
N ALA A 231 2.06 -15.68 8.06
CA ALA A 231 1.27 -15.45 6.84
C ALA A 231 -0.22 -15.21 7.14
N PHE A 232 -0.82 -16.00 8.03
CA PHE A 232 -2.22 -15.80 8.44
C PHE A 232 -2.39 -14.51 9.25
N THR A 233 -1.45 -14.22 10.14
CA THR A 233 -1.54 -13.11 11.08
C THR A 233 -1.38 -11.76 10.39
N ILE A 234 -0.39 -11.61 9.49
CA ILE A 234 -0.24 -10.41 8.66
C ILE A 234 -1.43 -10.23 7.71
N ALA A 235 -1.98 -11.30 7.14
CA ALA A 235 -3.15 -11.24 6.27
C ALA A 235 -4.40 -10.78 7.04
N LEU A 236 -4.60 -11.29 8.27
CA LEU A 236 -5.69 -10.88 9.15
C LEU A 236 -5.58 -9.40 9.52
N GLY A 237 -4.39 -8.94 9.91
CA GLY A 237 -4.12 -7.52 10.13
C GLY A 237 -4.43 -6.69 8.88
N THR A 238 -3.95 -7.13 7.73
CA THR A 238 -4.19 -6.46 6.44
C THR A 238 -5.68 -6.30 6.13
N TYR A 239 -6.45 -7.35 6.39
CA TYR A 239 -7.89 -7.33 6.15
C TYR A 239 -8.63 -6.34 7.06
N MET A 240 -8.20 -6.21 8.33
CA MET A 240 -8.73 -5.18 9.23
C MET A 240 -8.41 -3.76 8.74
N GLY A 241 -7.25 -3.62 8.09
CA GLY A 241 -6.79 -2.42 7.41
C GLY A 241 -6.26 -1.35 8.36
N GLY A 242 -5.86 -0.21 7.82
CA GLY A 242 -5.28 0.89 8.58
C GLY A 242 -5.98 2.20 8.28
N TRP A 243 -7.32 2.27 8.44
CA TRP A 243 -8.16 3.32 7.86
C TRP A 243 -7.69 4.76 8.14
N ARG A 244 -7.12 5.02 9.31
CA ARG A 244 -6.50 6.31 9.66
C ARG A 244 -5.32 6.66 8.74
N ILE A 245 -4.45 5.69 8.51
CA ILE A 245 -3.25 5.82 7.66
C ILE A 245 -3.64 5.82 6.18
N ILE A 246 -4.58 4.95 5.78
CA ILE A 246 -5.19 4.94 4.44
C ILE A 246 -5.72 6.34 4.10
N ARG A 247 -6.43 7.00 5.03
CA ARG A 247 -6.89 8.38 4.88
C ARG A 247 -5.74 9.35 4.65
N THR A 248 -4.67 9.25 5.46
CA THR A 248 -3.50 10.12 5.34
C THR A 248 -2.76 9.93 4.02
N LEU A 249 -2.49 8.69 3.57
CA LEU A 249 -1.78 8.45 2.31
C LEU A 249 -2.66 8.73 1.09
N GLY A 250 -3.95 8.37 1.13
CA GLY A 250 -4.85 8.48 -0.02
C GLY A 250 -5.24 9.92 -0.37
N LYS A 251 -5.39 10.80 0.63
CA LYS A 251 -5.76 12.22 0.42
C LYS A 251 -4.68 13.22 0.81
N GLY A 252 -3.71 12.83 1.62
CA GLY A 252 -2.83 13.76 2.32
C GLY A 252 -1.56 14.16 1.56
N LEU A 253 -1.11 13.40 0.56
CA LEU A 253 0.16 13.63 -0.14
C LEU A 253 -0.01 14.40 -1.46
N THR A 254 -0.79 13.86 -2.40
CA THR A 254 -1.02 14.44 -3.73
C THR A 254 -2.35 13.95 -4.30
N ASP A 255 -2.92 14.68 -5.26
CA ASP A 255 -4.12 14.25 -5.98
C ASP A 255 -3.73 13.18 -7.02
N VAL A 256 -3.82 11.92 -6.64
CA VAL A 256 -3.42 10.77 -7.47
C VAL A 256 -4.51 10.46 -8.50
N LYS A 257 -4.11 10.32 -9.77
CA LYS A 257 -4.93 9.72 -10.83
C LYS A 257 -4.47 8.29 -11.14
N PRO A 258 -5.29 7.43 -11.78
CA PRO A 258 -4.91 6.04 -12.08
C PRO A 258 -3.54 5.87 -12.74
N ALA A 259 -3.15 6.75 -13.67
CA ALA A 259 -1.82 6.68 -14.29
C ALA A 259 -0.67 6.99 -13.32
N GLN A 260 -0.86 7.92 -12.37
CA GLN A 260 0.14 8.20 -11.33
C GLN A 260 0.18 7.05 -10.32
N GLY A 261 -0.98 6.52 -9.94
CA GLY A 261 -1.10 5.35 -9.09
C GLY A 261 -0.36 4.16 -9.70
N PHE A 262 -0.64 3.82 -10.96
CA PHE A 262 0.09 2.77 -11.68
C PHE A 262 1.61 2.95 -11.63
N SER A 263 2.12 4.15 -11.95
CA SER A 263 3.55 4.44 -11.92
C SER A 263 4.15 4.36 -10.50
N ALA A 264 3.42 4.83 -9.48
CA ALA A 264 3.85 4.74 -8.09
C ALA A 264 3.90 3.28 -7.62
N GLU A 265 2.83 2.52 -7.82
CA GLU A 265 2.74 1.12 -7.39
C GLU A 265 3.74 0.22 -8.13
N THR A 266 4.00 0.47 -9.43
CA THR A 266 5.04 -0.27 -10.16
C THR A 266 6.43 -0.01 -9.58
N SER A 267 6.75 1.26 -9.30
CA SER A 267 8.03 1.64 -8.68
C SER A 267 8.18 1.01 -7.29
N THR A 268 7.12 1.08 -6.49
CA THR A 268 7.07 0.49 -5.15
C THR A 268 7.25 -1.03 -5.20
N ALA A 269 6.48 -1.74 -6.03
CA ALA A 269 6.57 -3.19 -6.16
C ALA A 269 7.96 -3.63 -6.62
N ALA A 270 8.50 -2.99 -7.65
CA ALA A 270 9.82 -3.29 -8.17
C ALA A 270 10.92 -3.08 -7.11
N THR A 271 10.84 -1.98 -6.37
CA THR A 271 11.83 -1.65 -5.32
C THR A 271 11.74 -2.64 -4.15
N ILE A 272 10.53 -2.99 -3.68
CA ILE A 272 10.34 -3.95 -2.59
C ILE A 272 10.81 -5.34 -3.02
N LEU A 273 10.40 -5.83 -4.20
CA LEU A 273 10.79 -7.16 -4.68
C LEU A 273 12.29 -7.28 -4.91
N ALA A 274 12.92 -6.26 -5.51
CA ALA A 274 14.37 -6.23 -5.69
C ALA A 274 15.10 -6.24 -4.34
N SER A 275 14.61 -5.47 -3.37
CA SER A 275 15.15 -5.46 -2.01
C SER A 275 15.00 -6.79 -1.30
N SER A 276 13.81 -7.42 -1.37
CA SER A 276 13.54 -8.72 -0.77
C SER A 276 14.42 -9.81 -1.38
N ALA A 277 14.66 -9.78 -2.69
CA ALA A 277 15.55 -10.71 -3.38
C ALA A 277 17.02 -10.57 -2.95
N LEU A 278 17.43 -9.37 -2.53
CA LEU A 278 18.75 -9.11 -1.95
C LEU A 278 18.81 -9.34 -0.42
N GLY A 279 17.70 -9.79 0.19
CA GLY A 279 17.59 -9.99 1.63
C GLY A 279 17.51 -8.70 2.46
N PHE A 280 17.36 -7.53 1.85
CA PHE A 280 17.33 -6.27 2.60
C PHE A 280 15.96 -6.02 3.21
N ALA A 281 15.94 -5.81 4.53
CA ALA A 281 14.76 -5.48 5.32
C ALA A 281 14.36 -4.00 5.18
N LEU A 282 13.90 -3.66 3.97
CA LEU A 282 13.56 -2.31 3.57
C LEU A 282 12.20 -1.85 4.13
N SER A 283 12.02 -0.54 4.21
CA SER A 283 10.76 0.08 4.61
C SER A 283 9.80 0.21 3.42
N THR A 284 8.77 -0.64 3.40
CA THR A 284 7.68 -0.57 2.42
C THR A 284 6.96 0.78 2.49
N THR A 285 6.71 1.31 3.70
CA THR A 285 6.04 2.61 3.91
C THR A 285 6.80 3.79 3.34
N GLN A 286 8.13 3.84 3.55
CA GLN A 286 8.97 4.91 3.00
C GLN A 286 9.01 4.83 1.48
N VAL A 287 9.21 3.63 0.92
CA VAL A 287 9.24 3.41 -0.52
C VAL A 287 7.91 3.74 -1.18
N ALA A 288 6.78 3.28 -0.63
CA ALA A 288 5.46 3.58 -1.15
C ALA A 288 5.16 5.08 -1.13
N SER A 289 5.45 5.74 0.00
CA SER A 289 5.26 7.18 0.12
C SER A 289 6.18 7.98 -0.82
N GLY A 290 7.44 7.58 -0.95
CA GLY A 290 8.41 8.15 -1.89
C GLY A 290 7.93 8.04 -3.33
N SER A 291 7.47 6.86 -3.75
CA SER A 291 6.85 6.63 -5.06
C SER A 291 5.61 7.49 -5.29
N VAL A 292 4.73 7.64 -4.30
CA VAL A 292 3.54 8.49 -4.42
C VAL A 292 3.93 9.97 -4.60
N ILE A 293 4.89 10.46 -3.80
CA ILE A 293 5.42 11.83 -3.94
C ILE A 293 6.05 12.02 -5.32
N GLY A 294 6.90 11.09 -5.76
CA GLY A 294 7.57 11.10 -7.05
C GLY A 294 6.59 11.11 -8.23
N SER A 295 5.56 10.26 -8.19
CA SER A 295 4.49 10.23 -9.19
C SER A 295 3.66 11.52 -9.19
N GLY A 296 3.50 12.16 -8.04
CA GLY A 296 2.92 13.50 -7.90
C GLY A 296 3.72 14.52 -8.70
N LEU A 297 5.02 14.62 -8.42
CA LEU A 297 5.94 15.56 -9.07
C LEU A 297 6.10 15.29 -10.58
N GLY A 298 5.96 14.04 -11.03
CA GLY A 298 6.11 13.64 -12.43
C GLY A 298 5.01 14.18 -13.35
N ARG A 299 3.89 14.63 -12.79
CA ARG A 299 2.76 15.16 -13.55
C ARG A 299 2.74 16.69 -13.51
N ARG A 300 2.76 17.31 -14.69
CA ARG A 300 2.57 18.77 -14.85
C ARG A 300 1.24 19.23 -14.22
N GLY A 301 1.34 20.21 -13.32
CA GLY A 301 0.19 20.82 -12.64
C GLY A 301 -0.37 20.04 -11.45
N SER A 302 0.28 18.95 -11.01
CA SER A 302 -0.07 18.27 -9.75
C SER A 302 0.39 19.10 -8.55
N LYS A 303 -0.40 19.09 -7.47
CA LYS A 303 -0.08 19.80 -6.22
C LYS A 303 0.33 18.79 -5.15
N VAL A 304 1.59 18.84 -4.73
CA VAL A 304 2.09 18.05 -3.59
C VAL A 304 1.92 18.86 -2.30
N ARG A 305 1.38 18.23 -1.26
CA ARG A 305 1.13 18.85 0.04
C ARG A 305 2.38 18.73 0.91
N TRP A 306 3.35 19.62 0.71
CA TRP A 306 4.65 19.59 1.39
C TRP A 306 4.59 19.59 2.92
N ARG A 307 3.57 20.21 3.52
CA ARG A 307 3.35 20.16 4.98
C ARG A 307 3.10 18.73 5.47
N THR A 308 2.34 17.93 4.73
CA THR A 308 2.10 16.53 5.06
C THR A 308 3.36 15.70 4.85
N VAL A 309 4.07 15.93 3.74
CA VAL A 309 5.36 15.27 3.45
C VAL A 309 6.36 15.49 4.58
N GLY A 310 6.52 16.75 5.03
CA GLY A 310 7.43 17.08 6.14
C GLY A 310 7.03 16.38 7.45
N ARG A 311 5.73 16.32 7.77
CA ARG A 311 5.24 15.60 8.96
C ARG A 311 5.55 14.09 8.89
N ILE A 312 5.41 13.49 7.71
CA ILE A 312 5.70 12.08 7.48
C ILE A 312 7.21 11.82 7.60
N ALA A 313 8.04 12.66 6.98
CA ALA A 313 9.49 12.55 7.05
C ALA A 313 10.02 12.67 8.49
N VAL A 314 9.46 13.58 9.30
CA VAL A 314 9.76 13.66 10.73
C VAL A 314 9.39 12.36 11.44
N GLY A 315 8.22 11.79 11.13
CA GLY A 315 7.81 10.48 11.64
C GLY A 315 8.85 9.40 11.32
N TRP A 316 9.34 9.34 10.08
CA TRP A 316 10.35 8.37 9.65
C TRP A 316 11.65 8.45 10.43
N VAL A 317 12.17 9.68 10.62
CA VAL A 317 13.41 9.90 11.37
C VAL A 317 13.21 9.57 12.85
N LEU A 318 12.05 9.88 13.42
CA LEU A 318 11.76 9.63 14.84
C LEU A 318 11.44 8.16 15.13
N THR A 319 11.03 7.36 14.15
CA THR A 319 10.57 5.99 14.40
C THR A 319 11.64 5.12 15.06
N LEU A 320 12.85 5.09 14.51
CA LEU A 320 13.94 4.27 15.07
C LEU A 320 14.35 4.72 16.49
N PRO A 321 14.67 6.00 16.76
CA PRO A 321 15.06 6.42 18.10
C PRO A 321 13.91 6.34 19.12
N ALA A 322 12.68 6.60 18.72
CA ALA A 322 11.55 6.54 19.64
C ALA A 322 11.19 5.10 20.01
N SER A 323 11.18 4.16 19.07
CA SER A 323 10.99 2.75 19.41
C SER A 323 12.17 2.19 20.20
N ALA A 324 13.40 2.65 19.93
CA ALA A 324 14.57 2.31 20.73
C ALA A 324 14.45 2.80 22.17
N ALA A 325 13.99 4.02 22.40
CA ALA A 325 13.78 4.54 23.74
C ALA A 325 12.76 3.69 24.53
N VAL A 326 11.67 3.26 23.89
CA VAL A 326 10.67 2.40 24.54
C VAL A 326 11.21 0.99 24.78
N GLY A 327 11.92 0.40 23.82
CA GLY A 327 12.56 -0.91 23.97
C GLY A 327 13.64 -0.93 25.06
N ALA A 328 14.44 0.14 25.14
CA ALA A 328 15.42 0.36 26.20
C ALA A 328 14.78 0.46 27.58
N PHE A 329 13.64 1.17 27.67
CA PHE A 329 12.89 1.28 28.92
C PHE A 329 12.31 -0.06 29.38
N ALA A 330 11.72 -0.85 28.46
CA ALA A 330 11.25 -2.19 28.77
C ALA A 330 12.42 -3.10 29.23
N ALA A 331 13.55 -3.08 28.50
CA ALA A 331 14.73 -3.84 28.89
C ALA A 331 15.27 -3.43 30.27
N LEU A 332 15.20 -2.15 30.63
CA LEU A 332 15.59 -1.67 31.96
C LEU A 332 14.75 -2.32 33.07
N LEU A 333 13.45 -2.47 32.86
CA LEU A 333 12.56 -3.14 33.82
C LEU A 333 12.92 -4.61 33.99
N VAL A 334 13.26 -5.30 32.90
CA VAL A 334 13.76 -6.68 32.94
C VAL A 334 15.09 -6.78 33.69
N VAL A 335 16.04 -5.87 33.45
CA VAL A 335 17.35 -5.89 34.12
C VAL A 335 17.21 -5.61 35.63
N TRP A 336 16.35 -4.66 36.02
CA TRP A 336 16.22 -4.24 37.42
C TRP A 336 15.36 -5.18 38.27
N PHE A 337 14.32 -5.77 37.68
CA PHE A 337 13.35 -6.60 38.39
C PHE A 337 13.40 -8.08 38.00
N ALA A 338 14.39 -8.49 37.20
CA ALA A 338 14.57 -9.85 36.70
C ALA A 338 13.26 -10.42 36.09
N GLY A 339 12.84 -11.62 36.50
CA GLY A 339 11.62 -12.27 36.00
C GLY A 339 10.34 -11.46 36.25
N ALA A 340 10.27 -10.67 37.32
CA ALA A 340 9.12 -9.80 37.58
C ALA A 340 9.03 -8.66 36.56
N GLY A 341 10.18 -8.22 36.02
CA GLY A 341 10.25 -7.19 34.98
C GLY A 341 9.47 -7.59 33.72
N ILE A 342 9.57 -8.85 33.29
CA ILE A 342 8.83 -9.37 32.12
C ILE A 342 7.31 -9.29 32.33
N VAL A 343 6.84 -9.62 33.53
CA VAL A 343 5.41 -9.57 33.87
C VAL A 343 4.93 -8.11 33.92
N ILE A 344 5.72 -7.22 34.54
CA ILE A 344 5.44 -5.78 34.60
C ILE A 344 5.34 -5.21 33.17
N ASP A 345 6.31 -5.54 32.32
CA ASP A 345 6.34 -5.14 30.91
C ASP A 345 5.12 -5.66 30.15
N ALA A 346 4.75 -6.92 30.32
CA ALA A 346 3.58 -7.50 29.68
C ALA A 346 2.29 -6.75 30.08
N VAL A 347 2.11 -6.50 31.38
CA VAL A 347 0.93 -5.77 31.89
C VAL A 347 0.91 -4.33 31.40
N LEU A 348 2.07 -3.65 31.43
CA LEU A 348 2.19 -2.27 30.99
C LEU A 348 1.93 -2.14 29.48
N ALA A 349 2.51 -3.04 28.67
CA ALA A 349 2.28 -3.08 27.23
C ALA A 349 0.80 -3.28 26.90
N VAL A 350 0.13 -4.23 27.55
CA VAL A 350 -1.32 -4.46 27.38
C VAL A 350 -2.10 -3.21 27.79
N ALA A 351 -1.80 -2.60 28.94
CA ALA A 351 -2.47 -1.38 29.39
C ALA A 351 -2.31 -0.21 28.39
N ILE A 352 -1.10 -0.01 27.86
CA ILE A 352 -0.81 1.02 26.86
C ILE A 352 -1.58 0.73 25.55
N ILE A 353 -1.50 -0.49 25.03
CA ILE A 353 -2.17 -0.89 23.79
C ILE A 353 -3.69 -0.73 23.92
N VAL A 354 -4.27 -1.21 25.02
CA VAL A 354 -5.71 -1.06 25.31
C VAL A 354 -6.06 0.42 25.46
N GLY A 355 -5.25 1.22 26.16
CA GLY A 355 -5.46 2.66 26.30
C GLY A 355 -5.47 3.39 24.94
N LEU A 356 -4.50 3.07 24.07
CA LEU A 356 -4.42 3.61 22.70
C LEU A 356 -5.64 3.18 21.87
N PHE A 357 -6.04 1.91 21.97
CA PHE A 357 -7.22 1.38 21.28
C PHE A 357 -8.51 2.05 21.75
N LEU A 358 -8.73 2.17 23.06
CA LEU A 358 -9.90 2.85 23.63
C LEU A 358 -9.94 4.34 23.23
N ARG A 359 -8.77 5.00 23.23
CA ARG A 359 -8.65 6.39 22.74
C ARG A 359 -9.01 6.49 21.26
N SER A 360 -8.64 5.49 20.44
CA SER A 360 -9.00 5.45 19.02
C SER A 360 -10.52 5.40 18.79
N ARG A 361 -11.28 4.77 19.70
CA ARG A 361 -12.76 4.68 19.58
C ARG A 361 -13.46 6.03 19.70
N ARG A 362 -12.81 7.05 20.29
CA ARG A 362 -13.36 8.42 20.38
C ARG A 362 -13.44 9.13 19.02
N THR A 363 -12.65 8.71 18.04
CA THR A 363 -12.63 9.29 16.69
C THR A 363 -12.73 8.18 15.66
N HIS A 364 -13.94 7.63 15.45
CA HIS A 364 -14.10 6.44 14.61
C HIS A 364 -13.68 6.71 13.15
N VAL A 365 -12.73 5.93 12.64
CA VAL A 365 -12.29 5.98 11.25
C VAL A 365 -12.36 4.58 10.68
N ASP A 366 -13.24 4.40 9.69
CA ASP A 366 -13.54 3.10 9.08
C ASP A 366 -13.68 3.24 7.55
N SER A 367 -13.94 2.12 6.89
CA SER A 367 -14.08 2.05 5.42
C SER A 367 -15.13 2.99 4.82
N SER A 368 -16.16 3.39 5.58
CA SER A 368 -17.25 4.27 5.10
C SER A 368 -16.83 5.75 5.11
N ASN A 369 -16.00 6.14 6.08
CA ASN A 369 -15.64 7.54 6.30
C ASN A 369 -14.18 7.86 5.98
N ALA A 370 -13.33 6.85 5.74
CA ALA A 370 -11.94 7.05 5.36
C ALA A 370 -11.83 7.84 4.04
N MET A 371 -12.79 7.63 3.13
CA MET A 371 -12.76 8.14 1.75
C MET A 371 -14.13 8.70 1.28
N SER A 372 -14.94 9.25 2.18
CA SER A 372 -16.36 9.62 1.93
C SER A 372 -16.63 10.40 0.63
N GLU A 373 -15.75 11.30 0.19
CA GLU A 373 -15.92 12.02 -1.09
C GLU A 373 -15.57 11.20 -2.35
N VAL A 374 -14.74 10.17 -2.23
CA VAL A 374 -14.26 9.35 -3.37
C VAL A 374 -15.19 8.18 -3.64
N ALA A 375 -15.85 7.63 -2.60
CA ALA A 375 -16.83 6.57 -2.75
C ALA A 375 -18.00 6.97 -3.67
N ASP A 376 -18.43 8.22 -3.59
CA ASP A 376 -19.45 8.80 -4.48
C ASP A 376 -18.90 9.10 -5.88
N SER A 377 -17.62 9.45 -5.99
CA SER A 377 -16.94 9.69 -7.26
C SER A 377 -16.84 8.42 -8.12
N GLY A 378 -16.62 7.27 -7.48
CA GLY A 378 -16.60 5.96 -8.14
C GLY A 378 -17.97 5.52 -8.69
N LEU A 379 -19.06 6.01 -8.10
CA LEU A 379 -20.43 5.85 -8.60
C LEU A 379 -20.81 6.93 -9.64
N ALA A 380 -20.17 8.11 -9.59
CA ALA A 380 -20.42 9.24 -10.47
C ALA A 380 -19.84 9.06 -11.89
N VAL A 381 -18.92 8.12 -12.11
CA VAL A 381 -18.48 7.76 -13.47
C VAL A 381 -19.48 6.79 -14.11
N LYS A 382 -20.72 7.25 -14.31
CA LYS A 382 -21.50 6.78 -15.46
C LYS A 382 -20.91 7.47 -16.67
N VAL A 383 -20.06 6.76 -17.41
CA VAL A 383 -19.62 7.20 -18.74
C VAL A 383 -20.89 7.44 -19.56
N LYS A 384 -21.28 8.71 -19.74
CA LYS A 384 -22.38 9.04 -20.65
C LYS A 384 -21.89 8.62 -22.03
N ARG A 385 -22.54 7.60 -22.60
CA ARG A 385 -22.23 7.04 -23.92
C ARG A 385 -22.24 8.10 -25.04
N ASN A 386 -22.87 9.26 -24.79
CA ASN A 386 -22.74 10.49 -25.56
C ASN A 386 -22.75 11.75 -24.65
N PRO A 387 -21.62 12.40 -24.38
CA PRO A 387 -21.60 13.69 -23.71
C PRO A 387 -22.16 14.80 -24.62
N PRO A 388 -22.83 15.84 -24.07
CA PRO A 388 -23.33 16.94 -24.88
C PRO A 388 -22.18 17.73 -25.53
N PRO A 389 -22.35 18.21 -26.78
CA PRO A 389 -21.27 18.84 -27.53
C PRO A 389 -20.75 20.11 -26.83
N THR A 390 -19.42 20.23 -26.79
CA THR A 390 -18.73 21.39 -26.21
C THR A 390 -19.07 22.69 -26.95
N ARG A 391 -18.79 23.86 -26.36
CA ARG A 391 -19.07 25.17 -26.99
C ARG A 391 -18.45 25.29 -28.39
N ARG A 392 -17.25 24.73 -28.59
CA ARG A 392 -16.56 24.74 -29.89
C ARG A 392 -17.20 23.77 -30.89
N GLN A 393 -17.59 22.56 -30.46
CA GLN A 393 -18.33 21.63 -31.31
C GLN A 393 -19.71 22.17 -31.70
N ARG A 394 -20.39 22.89 -30.80
CA ARG A 394 -21.63 23.60 -31.14
C ARG A 394 -21.42 24.71 -32.17
N ALA A 395 -20.28 25.39 -32.15
CA ALA A 395 -19.94 26.38 -33.18
C ALA A 395 -19.70 25.72 -34.55
N ILE A 396 -18.96 24.60 -34.58
CA ILE A 396 -18.70 23.84 -35.81
C ILE A 396 -20.00 23.26 -36.38
N LEU A 397 -20.84 22.62 -35.57
CA LEU A 397 -22.14 22.09 -35.99
C LEU A 397 -23.10 23.19 -36.49
N ARG A 398 -22.99 24.41 -35.96
CA ARG A 398 -23.74 25.58 -36.47
C ARG A 398 -23.21 26.03 -37.83
N ALA A 399 -21.89 26.05 -38.03
CA ALA A 399 -21.28 26.37 -39.31
C ALA A 399 -21.63 25.33 -40.39
N GLU A 400 -21.53 24.04 -40.08
CA GLU A 400 -21.92 22.95 -40.99
C GLU A 400 -23.41 23.02 -41.37
N ARG A 401 -24.30 23.29 -40.41
CA ARG A 401 -25.73 23.48 -40.69
C ARG A 401 -26.01 24.72 -41.54
N ALA A 402 -25.25 25.80 -41.36
CA ALA A 402 -25.36 26.99 -42.20
C ALA A 402 -24.93 26.70 -43.64
N GLN A 403 -23.85 25.93 -43.80
CA GLN A 403 -23.32 25.53 -45.10
C GLN A 403 -24.27 24.58 -45.85
N GLN A 404 -24.81 23.56 -45.16
CA GLN A 404 -25.84 22.69 -45.74
C GLN A 404 -27.11 23.42 -46.14
N LYS A 405 -27.52 24.46 -45.39
CA LYS A 405 -28.65 25.32 -45.78
C LYS A 405 -28.32 26.14 -47.03
N ALA A 406 -27.11 26.69 -47.13
CA ALA A 406 -26.66 27.43 -48.31
C ALA A 406 -26.60 26.53 -49.55
N ASP A 407 -26.14 25.29 -49.42
CA ASP A 407 -26.06 24.33 -50.52
C ASP A 407 -27.45 23.87 -50.99
N ARG A 408 -28.37 23.59 -50.05
CA ARG A 408 -29.78 23.31 -50.40
C ARG A 408 -30.49 24.50 -51.04
N ALA A 409 -30.15 25.74 -50.65
CA ALA A 409 -30.68 26.94 -51.29
C ALA A 409 -30.15 27.10 -52.72
N LYS A 410 -28.87 26.77 -52.97
CA LYS A 410 -28.28 26.75 -54.31
C LYS A 410 -28.88 25.66 -55.21
N GLU A 411 -29.14 24.47 -54.67
CA GLU A 411 -29.84 23.40 -55.41
C GLU A 411 -31.27 23.79 -55.75
N ARG A 412 -32.00 24.40 -54.82
CA ARG A 412 -33.35 24.94 -55.09
C ARG A 412 -33.31 26.02 -56.17
N ALA A 413 -32.35 26.94 -56.11
CA ALA A 413 -32.18 27.98 -57.12
C ALA A 413 -31.85 27.41 -58.52
N LYS A 414 -31.06 26.32 -58.59
CA LYS A 414 -30.80 25.58 -59.84
C LYS A 414 -32.04 24.87 -60.38
N SER A 415 -32.92 24.38 -59.51
CA SER A 415 -34.20 23.74 -59.91
C SER A 415 -35.27 24.72 -60.40
N THR A 416 -35.11 26.02 -60.12
CA THR A 416 -36.03 27.10 -60.52
C THR A 416 -35.51 27.97 -61.67
N ALA A 417 -34.32 27.69 -62.21
CA ALA A 417 -33.77 28.41 -63.36
C ALA A 417 -34.47 27.95 -64.67
N PRO A 418 -34.97 28.87 -65.52
CA PRO A 418 -35.66 28.48 -66.74
C PRO A 418 -34.63 28.07 -67.82
N GLY A 419 -34.53 26.76 -68.06
CA GLY A 419 -33.87 26.21 -69.26
C GLY A 419 -32.90 25.08 -68.96
N GLY A 420 -33.31 23.82 -69.22
CA GLY A 420 -32.37 22.71 -69.30
C GLY A 420 -32.94 21.31 -69.05
N LYS A 421 -33.63 20.76 -70.06
CA LYS A 421 -33.89 19.32 -70.37
C LYS A 421 -34.34 18.38 -69.23
N LYS A 422 -35.62 17.97 -69.30
CA LYS A 422 -36.16 16.75 -68.67
C LYS A 422 -35.46 15.49 -69.22
N PRO A 423 -34.96 14.56 -68.38
CA PRO A 423 -34.80 13.18 -68.77
C PRO A 423 -36.15 12.45 -68.68
N SER A 424 -36.37 11.55 -69.64
CA SER A 424 -37.58 10.79 -69.90
C SER A 424 -38.09 9.97 -68.71
N ALA A 425 -39.41 9.86 -68.63
CA ALA A 425 -40.10 8.92 -67.77
C ALA A 425 -39.90 7.47 -68.27
N THR A 426 -39.41 6.61 -67.38
CA THR A 426 -39.62 5.16 -67.45
C THR A 426 -40.16 4.69 -66.09
N LYS A 427 -41.38 4.16 -66.10
CA LYS A 427 -42.01 3.35 -65.02
C LYS A 427 -42.13 1.91 -65.57
N PRO A 428 -42.46 0.88 -64.75
CA PRO A 428 -42.10 0.58 -63.37
C PRO A 428 -41.63 -0.90 -63.23
N SER A 429 -41.12 -1.32 -62.07
CA SER A 429 -41.20 -2.73 -61.65
C SER A 429 -41.39 -2.80 -60.14
N ALA A 430 -42.44 -3.53 -59.75
CA ALA A 430 -42.90 -3.73 -58.40
C ALA A 430 -42.17 -4.92 -57.76
N THR A 431 -41.74 -4.77 -56.50
CA THR A 431 -41.74 -5.86 -55.52
C THR A 431 -41.67 -5.28 -54.11
N LYS A 432 -42.75 -5.51 -53.36
CA LYS A 432 -42.84 -5.49 -51.88
C LYS A 432 -42.89 -6.98 -51.45
N PRO A 433 -42.90 -7.35 -50.15
CA PRO A 433 -42.41 -6.69 -48.93
C PRO A 433 -41.66 -7.68 -47.98
N SER A 434 -41.08 -7.20 -46.88
CA SER A 434 -41.27 -7.88 -45.58
C SER A 434 -40.91 -6.96 -44.41
N ALA A 435 -41.91 -6.75 -43.57
CA ALA A 435 -41.78 -6.29 -42.21
C ALA A 435 -41.61 -7.54 -41.35
N GLU A 436 -40.69 -7.52 -40.39
CA GLU A 436 -40.71 -8.47 -39.29
C GLU A 436 -40.68 -7.70 -37.97
N LYS A 437 -41.87 -7.66 -37.35
CA LYS A 437 -42.06 -7.41 -35.92
C LYS A 437 -42.18 -8.77 -35.26
N SER A 438 -41.36 -9.00 -34.24
CA SER A 438 -41.56 -9.94 -33.14
C SER A 438 -40.69 -9.40 -32.02
N GLY A 439 -41.11 -9.21 -30.77
CA GLY A 439 -42.24 -9.71 -30.03
C GLY A 439 -41.78 -9.71 -28.58
N ALA A 440 -42.49 -8.99 -27.71
CA ALA A 440 -42.20 -8.97 -26.29
C ALA A 440 -42.70 -10.28 -25.66
N GLU A 441 -41.96 -10.82 -24.69
CA GLU A 441 -42.53 -11.78 -23.75
C GLU A 441 -42.18 -11.39 -22.31
N LYS A 442 -43.24 -11.10 -21.56
CA LYS A 442 -43.28 -11.04 -20.10
C LYS A 442 -43.73 -12.42 -19.61
N THR A 443 -43.02 -12.98 -18.65
CA THR A 443 -43.50 -13.90 -17.60
C THR A 443 -42.75 -13.46 -16.33
N GLY A 444 -43.33 -13.26 -15.15
CA GLY A 444 -44.47 -13.92 -14.53
C GLY A 444 -43.94 -14.87 -13.46
N GLU A 445 -43.91 -14.39 -12.20
CA GLU A 445 -43.89 -15.11 -10.91
C GLU A 445 -43.13 -16.46 -10.77
N ARG A 446 -42.11 -16.46 -9.90
CA ARG A 446 -42.10 -17.18 -8.61
C ARG A 446 -40.95 -16.72 -7.72
#